data_AF-A0AA39JNU9-F1
#
_entry.id   AF-A0AA39JNU9-F1
#
_cell.length_a   1.000
_cell.length_b   1.000
_cell.length_c   1.000
_cell.angle_alpha   90.00
_cell.angle_beta   90.00
_cell.angle_gamma   90.00
#
_symmetry.space_group_name_H-M   'P 1'
#
loop_
_entity.id
_entity.type
_entity.pdbx_description
1 polymer ?
#
loop_
_entity_poly.entity_id
_entity_poly.type
_entity_poly.pdbx_seq_one_letter_code
_entity_poly.pdbx_strand_id
1 'polypeptide(L)'
;MVETDRDIKLIHNLRDFRYPKSQCTFTDVLDSIMELVVRAIIRPELDTGIPQLRRMGREAHKAERSGLQPQWPTKPTNTFPQGTDVTMQMLWTWVDLYEVTHIVTYINILLRSSGSTFVSSFSKMPDYPSRILSIFESRLDKLNSGKYRDVHPFDLASIHDFIRLTGTMGSDSMWKDLGIMMQMVMLWQPYGEALLLLLAKALRIASSTSNSVVSRLIIKECFQDTGGMIHHLYLKQKDVTQYHPAFLPKSRRIAAAMTSPDPYASTVATLKSLLDMDKCGLYGCSQTFTLRGKRFQYCGGCGKIPYCSQVCQ
;
A
#
# COMPACT_ATOMS: atom_id res chain seq x y z
N MET A 1 5.26 -17.09 -5.41
CA MET A 1 5.00 -17.60 -4.06
C MET A 1 5.99 -17.11 -2.99
N VAL A 2 6.94 -16.21 -3.30
CA VAL A 2 7.94 -15.71 -2.32
C VAL A 2 7.66 -14.26 -1.86
N GLU A 3 6.77 -13.52 -2.52
CA GLU A 3 6.46 -12.11 -2.20
C GLU A 3 5.44 -11.93 -1.06
N THR A 4 4.43 -12.81 -0.95
CA THR A 4 3.45 -12.78 0.15
C THR A 4 4.11 -12.96 1.51
N ASP A 5 5.19 -13.72 1.58
CA ASP A 5 5.94 -13.99 2.82
C ASP A 5 6.87 -12.82 3.23
N ARG A 6 7.14 -11.87 2.31
CA ARG A 6 7.98 -10.68 2.57
C ARG A 6 7.19 -9.52 3.18
N ASP A 7 5.96 -9.29 2.73
CA ASP A 7 5.05 -8.31 3.34
C ASP A 7 4.62 -8.78 4.76
N ILE A 8 4.47 -10.09 4.97
CA ILE A 8 4.17 -10.69 6.28
C ILE A 8 5.31 -10.46 7.29
N LYS A 9 6.58 -10.37 6.85
CA LYS A 9 7.72 -10.10 7.75
C LYS A 9 7.80 -8.64 8.24
N LEU A 10 7.31 -7.67 7.45
CA LEU A 10 7.18 -6.28 7.93
C LEU A 10 6.07 -6.17 8.99
N ILE A 11 5.01 -6.96 8.81
CA ILE A 11 3.88 -7.11 9.74
C ILE A 11 4.27 -7.96 10.97
N HIS A 12 5.18 -8.93 10.86
CA HIS A 12 5.62 -9.76 12.00
C HIS A 12 6.42 -9.00 13.06
N ASN A 13 6.96 -7.82 12.75
CA ASN A 13 7.56 -6.94 13.76
C ASN A 13 6.52 -6.27 14.67
N LEU A 14 5.21 -6.42 14.38
CA LEU A 14 4.10 -6.04 15.24
C LEU A 14 3.70 -7.14 16.25
N ARG A 15 4.49 -8.22 16.39
CA ARG A 15 4.14 -9.35 17.28
C ARG A 15 4.22 -9.04 18.77
N ASP A 16 4.89 -7.96 19.16
CA ASP A 16 5.01 -7.56 20.57
C ASP A 16 3.91 -6.58 20.97
N PHE A 17 2.64 -6.98 20.78
CA PHE A 17 1.49 -6.28 21.34
C PHE A 17 1.56 -6.36 22.88
N ARG A 18 2.34 -5.47 23.49
CA ARG A 18 2.32 -5.26 24.94
C ARG A 18 1.20 -4.27 25.20
N TYR A 19 0.27 -4.65 26.09
CA TYR A 19 -0.74 -3.74 26.63
C TYR A 19 -0.09 -2.40 26.98
N PRO A 20 -0.78 -1.27 26.72
CA PRO A 20 -0.23 0.04 27.02
C PRO A 20 0.19 0.06 28.48
N LYS A 21 1.47 0.38 28.71
CA LYS A 21 1.96 0.75 30.04
C LYS A 21 1.10 1.92 30.55
N SER A 22 1.11 2.18 31.85
CA SER A 22 0.31 3.23 32.50
C SER A 22 0.47 4.66 31.93
N GLN A 23 1.40 4.88 30.99
CA GLN A 23 1.51 6.07 30.15
C GLN A 23 1.48 5.63 28.68
N CYS A 24 0.35 5.86 28.01
CA CYS A 24 0.16 5.61 26.59
C CYS A 24 0.07 6.97 25.88
N THR A 25 0.86 7.18 24.84
CA THR A 25 0.74 8.40 24.02
C THR A 25 -0.46 8.27 23.08
N PHE A 26 -0.96 9.41 22.57
CA PHE A 26 -2.04 9.37 21.56
C PHE A 26 -1.62 8.57 20.31
N THR A 27 -0.34 8.61 19.94
CA THR A 27 0.20 7.85 18.82
C THR A 27 0.16 6.33 19.05
N ASP A 28 0.41 5.89 20.28
CA ASP A 28 0.29 4.47 20.65
C ASP A 28 -1.16 3.96 20.58
N VAL A 29 -2.11 4.83 20.95
CA VAL A 29 -3.55 4.54 20.84
C VAL A 29 -3.96 4.47 19.36
N LEU A 30 -3.51 5.42 18.55
CA LEU A 30 -3.75 5.41 17.11
C LEU A 30 -3.20 4.13 16.47
N ASP A 31 -1.97 3.73 16.78
CA ASP A 31 -1.37 2.49 16.26
C ASP A 31 -2.20 1.26 16.60
N SER A 32 -2.67 1.17 17.85
CA SER A 32 -3.53 0.07 18.29
C SER A 32 -4.85 0.03 17.53
N ILE A 33 -5.48 1.19 17.29
CA ILE A 33 -6.71 1.29 16.51
C ILE A 33 -6.45 0.89 15.05
N MET A 34 -5.37 1.39 14.45
CA MET A 34 -5.04 1.13 13.06
C MET A 34 -4.72 -0.34 12.82
N GLU A 35 -3.93 -0.95 13.70
CA GLU A 35 -3.62 -2.38 13.63
C GLU A 35 -4.90 -3.20 13.70
N LEU A 36 -5.81 -2.86 14.62
CA LEU A 36 -7.09 -3.54 14.78
C LEU A 36 -7.98 -3.37 13.54
N VAL A 37 -8.08 -2.18 12.95
CA VAL A 37 -8.86 -1.98 11.73
C VAL A 37 -8.25 -2.73 10.54
N VAL A 38 -6.93 -2.64 10.34
CA VAL A 38 -6.24 -3.34 9.25
C VAL A 38 -6.44 -4.85 9.37
N ARG A 39 -6.19 -5.41 10.55
CA ARG A 39 -6.17 -6.85 10.75
C ARG A 39 -7.56 -7.47 10.90
N ALA A 40 -8.50 -6.78 11.54
CA ALA A 40 -9.82 -7.34 11.80
C ALA A 40 -10.83 -7.06 10.68
N ILE A 41 -10.60 -6.03 9.87
CA ILE A 41 -11.59 -5.57 8.88
C ILE A 41 -11.02 -5.61 7.47
N ILE A 42 -9.83 -5.04 7.26
CA ILE A 42 -9.29 -4.86 5.91
C ILE A 42 -8.64 -6.15 5.37
N ARG A 43 -7.89 -6.86 6.22
CA ARG A 43 -7.16 -8.09 5.87
C ARG A 43 -7.41 -9.20 6.90
N PRO A 44 -8.66 -9.68 7.05
CA PRO A 44 -9.02 -10.68 8.05
C PRO A 44 -8.30 -12.04 7.86
N GLU A 45 -7.72 -12.28 6.67
CA GLU A 45 -6.91 -13.46 6.37
C GLU A 45 -5.54 -13.46 7.07
N LEU A 46 -5.05 -12.30 7.50
CA LEU A 46 -3.81 -12.20 8.24
C LEU A 46 -4.03 -12.67 9.69
N ASP A 47 -3.25 -13.67 10.12
CA ASP A 47 -3.31 -14.12 11.50
C ASP A 47 -2.85 -13.00 12.44
N THR A 48 -3.80 -12.44 13.17
CA THR A 48 -3.59 -11.34 14.10
C THR A 48 -2.87 -11.76 15.38
N GLY A 49 -2.75 -13.07 15.64
CA GLY A 49 -2.35 -13.62 16.93
C GLY A 49 -3.38 -13.40 18.06
N ILE A 50 -4.51 -12.74 17.76
CA ILE A 50 -5.54 -12.36 18.72
C ILE A 50 -6.83 -13.12 18.36
N PRO A 51 -7.12 -14.26 19.01
CA PRO A 51 -8.27 -15.12 18.70
C PRO A 51 -9.62 -14.38 18.70
N GLN A 52 -9.75 -13.37 19.56
CA GLN A 52 -10.97 -12.57 19.74
C GLN A 52 -11.31 -11.79 18.46
N LEU A 53 -10.33 -11.16 17.80
CA LEU A 53 -10.57 -10.41 16.56
C LEU A 53 -11.04 -11.31 15.41
N ARG A 54 -10.44 -12.51 15.30
CA ARG A 54 -10.88 -13.53 14.32
C ARG A 54 -12.29 -14.05 14.62
N ARG A 55 -12.70 -14.09 15.89
CA ARG A 55 -14.06 -14.46 16.27
C ARG A 55 -15.06 -13.36 15.89
N MET A 56 -14.75 -12.10 16.19
CA MET A 56 -15.61 -10.94 15.87
C MET A 56 -15.90 -10.83 14.37
N GLY A 57 -14.88 -10.93 13.51
CA GLY A 57 -15.09 -10.90 12.06
C GLY A 57 -15.99 -12.04 11.55
N ARG A 58 -15.81 -13.26 12.08
CA ARG A 58 -16.65 -14.43 11.73
C ARG A 58 -18.09 -14.28 12.21
N GLU A 59 -18.28 -13.79 13.43
CA GLU A 59 -19.62 -13.54 14.00
C GLU A 59 -20.36 -12.46 13.21
N ALA A 60 -19.68 -11.40 12.80
CA ALA A 60 -20.26 -10.35 11.97
C ALA A 60 -20.64 -10.86 10.57
N HIS A 61 -19.78 -11.65 9.91
CA HIS A 61 -20.12 -12.29 8.63
C HIS A 61 -21.24 -13.33 8.77
N LYS A 62 -21.39 -13.95 9.94
CA LYS A 62 -22.51 -14.85 10.24
C LYS A 62 -23.80 -14.05 10.40
N ALA A 63 -23.76 -12.95 11.16
CA ALA A 63 -24.89 -12.05 11.35
C ALA A 63 -25.39 -11.50 10.00
N GLU A 64 -24.49 -10.97 9.17
CA GLU A 64 -24.85 -10.45 7.83
C GLU A 64 -25.50 -11.54 6.95
N ARG A 65 -24.94 -12.76 6.93
CA ARG A 65 -25.53 -13.89 6.17
C ARG A 65 -26.89 -14.34 6.70
N SER A 66 -27.17 -14.13 7.98
CA SER A 66 -28.45 -14.41 8.62
C SER A 66 -29.44 -13.24 8.52
N GLY A 67 -29.12 -12.16 7.80
CA GLY A 67 -29.97 -10.97 7.70
C GLY A 67 -30.02 -10.12 8.97
N LEU A 68 -29.13 -10.37 9.94
CA LEU A 68 -28.99 -9.59 11.16
C LEU A 68 -28.01 -8.43 10.94
N GLN A 69 -28.21 -7.34 11.68
CA GLN A 69 -27.27 -6.22 11.67
C GLN A 69 -25.95 -6.65 12.33
N PRO A 70 -24.83 -6.63 11.59
CA PRO A 70 -23.54 -6.98 12.17
C PRO A 70 -23.06 -5.88 13.13
N GLN A 71 -22.57 -6.29 14.30
CA GLN A 71 -21.96 -5.38 15.30
C GLN A 71 -20.51 -4.98 14.94
N TRP A 72 -19.98 -5.54 13.85
CA TRP A 72 -18.64 -5.28 13.36
C TRP A 72 -18.68 -5.05 11.84
N PRO A 73 -17.84 -4.17 11.28
CA PRO A 73 -17.78 -3.97 9.85
C PRO A 73 -17.42 -5.25 9.10
N THR A 74 -18.23 -5.62 8.12
CA THR A 74 -17.98 -6.76 7.22
C THR A 74 -17.46 -6.33 5.84
N LYS A 75 -17.53 -5.04 5.53
CA LYS A 75 -17.07 -4.43 4.26
C LYS A 75 -16.25 -3.18 4.56
N PRO A 76 -15.25 -2.84 3.73
CA PRO A 76 -14.46 -1.62 3.91
C PRO A 76 -15.29 -0.33 3.99
N THR A 77 -16.41 -0.27 3.25
CA THR A 77 -17.36 0.85 3.29
C THR A 77 -18.05 1.00 4.64
N ASN A 78 -18.19 -0.08 5.41
CA ASN A 78 -18.85 -0.08 6.72
C ASN A 78 -17.87 0.29 7.85
N THR A 79 -16.57 0.27 7.58
CA THR A 79 -15.52 0.72 8.52
C THR A 79 -15.63 2.21 8.81
N PHE A 80 -16.26 2.96 7.90
CA PHE A 80 -16.28 4.41 7.87
C PHE A 80 -17.70 4.93 7.73
N PRO A 81 -18.48 4.94 8.83
CA PRO A 81 -19.90 5.28 8.79
C PRO A 81 -20.18 6.71 8.32
N GLN A 82 -19.19 7.61 8.42
CA GLN A 82 -19.27 9.00 7.95
C GLN A 82 -18.89 9.16 6.46
N GLY A 83 -18.53 8.07 5.77
CA GLY A 83 -18.10 8.08 4.38
C GLY A 83 -16.58 8.22 4.18
N THR A 84 -16.15 8.02 2.93
CA THR A 84 -14.72 8.00 2.56
C THR A 84 -14.07 9.37 2.58
N ASP A 85 -14.78 10.42 2.15
CA ASP A 85 -14.27 11.79 2.13
C ASP A 85 -13.96 12.29 3.57
N VAL A 86 -14.91 12.12 4.50
CA VAL A 86 -14.74 12.51 5.92
C VAL A 86 -13.61 11.71 6.57
N THR A 87 -13.52 10.42 6.26
CA THR A 87 -12.45 9.56 6.78
C THR A 87 -11.08 10.02 6.27
N MET A 88 -10.96 10.29 4.98
CA MET A 88 -9.70 10.77 4.41
C MET A 88 -9.28 12.09 5.04
N GLN A 89 -10.24 13.00 5.23
CA GLN A 89 -10.00 14.27 5.92
C GLN A 89 -9.54 14.08 7.37
N MET A 90 -10.16 13.16 8.12
CA MET A 90 -9.75 12.83 9.49
C MET A 90 -8.33 12.27 9.54
N LEU A 91 -8.02 11.28 8.70
CA LEU A 91 -6.69 10.68 8.62
C LEU A 91 -5.64 11.72 8.28
N TRP A 92 -5.95 12.61 7.34
CA TRP A 92 -5.06 13.68 6.97
C TRP A 92 -4.85 14.70 8.07
N THR A 93 -5.91 15.09 8.78
CA THR A 93 -5.82 15.96 9.95
C THR A 93 -4.88 15.37 11.00
N TRP A 94 -4.88 14.05 11.17
CA TRP A 94 -3.94 13.39 12.08
C TRP A 94 -2.50 13.39 11.56
N VAL A 95 -2.28 13.25 10.25
CA VAL A 95 -0.94 13.43 9.65
C VAL A 95 -0.43 14.84 9.92
N ASP A 96 -1.29 15.85 9.76
CA ASP A 96 -0.91 17.25 9.94
C ASP A 96 -0.63 17.61 11.40
N LEU A 97 -1.47 17.16 12.33
CA LEU A 97 -1.34 17.49 13.75
C LEU A 97 -0.21 16.75 14.45
N TYR A 98 0.03 15.49 14.07
CA TYR A 98 0.92 14.61 14.83
C TYR A 98 2.18 14.19 14.07
N GLU A 99 2.28 14.47 12.76
CA GLU A 99 3.39 14.03 11.89
C GLU A 99 3.69 12.53 11.99
N VAL A 100 2.60 11.78 12.19
CA VAL A 100 2.54 10.33 12.41
C VAL A 100 2.59 9.65 11.04
N THR A 101 3.78 9.20 10.63
CA THR A 101 4.02 8.51 9.35
C THR A 101 3.27 7.18 9.21
N HIS A 102 3.04 6.47 10.31
CA HIS A 102 2.17 5.30 10.43
C HIS A 102 0.78 5.48 9.80
N ILE A 103 0.21 6.69 9.82
CA ILE A 103 -1.06 6.95 9.12
C ILE A 103 -0.89 6.83 7.60
N VAL A 104 0.29 7.14 7.05
CA VAL A 104 0.57 6.95 5.61
C VAL A 104 0.55 5.46 5.24
N THR A 105 1.08 4.60 6.11
CA THR A 105 0.95 3.14 5.96
C THR A 105 -0.51 2.73 5.94
N TYR A 106 -1.33 3.29 6.82
CA TYR A 106 -2.76 2.99 6.86
C TYR A 106 -3.52 3.49 5.62
N ILE A 107 -3.23 4.72 5.17
CA ILE A 107 -3.79 5.27 3.93
C ILE A 107 -3.43 4.34 2.77
N ASN A 108 -2.18 3.89 2.68
CA ASN A 108 -1.76 2.93 1.66
C ASN A 108 -2.58 1.63 1.72
N ILE A 109 -2.79 1.08 2.92
CA ILE A 109 -3.63 -0.12 3.10
C ILE A 109 -5.08 0.13 2.68
N LEU A 110 -5.65 1.28 3.03
CA LEU A 110 -7.01 1.65 2.61
C LEU A 110 -7.15 1.79 1.11
N LEU A 111 -6.21 2.47 0.46
CA LEU A 111 -6.20 2.62 -1.00
C LEU A 111 -6.09 1.26 -1.70
N ARG A 112 -5.25 0.36 -1.19
CA ARG A 112 -5.08 -1.00 -1.75
C ARG A 112 -6.32 -1.87 -1.60
N SER A 113 -6.99 -1.78 -0.46
CA SER A 113 -8.11 -2.66 -0.09
C SER A 113 -9.47 -2.16 -0.57
N SER A 114 -9.65 -0.84 -0.63
CA SER A 114 -10.95 -0.22 -0.93
C SER A 114 -11.06 0.26 -2.38
N GLY A 115 -10.00 0.08 -3.17
CA GLY A 115 -9.96 0.34 -4.60
C GLY A 115 -10.27 1.79 -4.97
N SER A 116 -11.11 1.99 -6.00
CA SER A 116 -11.51 3.30 -6.53
C SER A 116 -12.12 4.25 -5.49
N THR A 117 -12.85 3.70 -4.51
CA THR A 117 -13.62 4.49 -3.55
C THR A 117 -12.75 5.47 -2.77
N PHE A 118 -11.60 5.00 -2.26
CA PHE A 118 -10.70 5.83 -1.45
C PHE A 118 -9.75 6.67 -2.30
N VAL A 119 -9.41 6.22 -3.52
CA VAL A 119 -8.51 6.99 -4.38
C VAL A 119 -9.15 8.30 -4.83
N SER A 120 -10.45 8.29 -5.13
CA SER A 120 -11.16 9.54 -5.49
C SER A 120 -11.18 10.54 -4.32
N SER A 121 -11.38 10.07 -3.08
CA SER A 121 -11.30 10.93 -1.90
C SER A 121 -9.88 11.44 -1.66
N PHE A 122 -8.88 10.57 -1.85
CA PHE A 122 -7.47 10.89 -1.67
C PHE A 122 -6.97 11.94 -2.67
N SER A 123 -7.35 11.84 -3.95
CA SER A 123 -6.91 12.78 -4.99
C SER A 123 -7.49 14.19 -4.86
N LYS A 124 -8.57 14.36 -4.07
CA LYS A 124 -9.16 15.67 -3.76
C LYS A 124 -8.42 16.43 -2.67
N MET A 125 -7.49 15.79 -1.94
CA MET A 125 -6.80 16.42 -0.84
C MET A 125 -5.78 17.43 -1.39
N PRO A 126 -5.89 18.73 -1.09
CA PRO A 126 -4.93 19.71 -1.59
C PRO A 126 -3.58 19.52 -0.90
N ASP A 127 -2.50 19.80 -1.63
CA ASP A 127 -1.10 19.90 -1.14
C ASP A 127 -0.50 18.68 -0.43
N TYR A 128 -1.25 17.57 -0.33
CA TYR A 128 -0.79 16.40 0.39
C TYR A 128 0.54 15.84 -0.14
N PRO A 129 0.86 15.82 -1.46
CA PRO A 129 2.14 15.28 -1.91
C PRO A 129 3.32 16.04 -1.31
N SER A 130 3.21 17.38 -1.29
CA SER A 130 4.23 18.27 -0.74
C SER A 130 4.40 18.08 0.77
N ARG A 131 3.27 17.98 1.50
CA ARG A 131 3.29 17.79 2.95
C ARG A 131 3.89 16.44 3.33
N ILE A 132 3.50 15.37 2.66
CA ILE A 132 4.08 14.05 2.93
C ILE A 132 5.59 14.03 2.63
N LEU A 133 6.01 14.63 1.51
CA LEU A 133 7.44 14.79 1.20
C LEU A 133 8.19 15.52 2.32
N SER A 134 7.63 16.63 2.84
CA SER A 134 8.25 17.39 3.93
C SER A 134 8.40 16.58 5.23
N ILE A 135 7.39 15.78 5.57
CA ILE A 135 7.42 14.90 6.75
C ILE A 135 8.56 13.89 6.58
N PHE A 136 8.63 13.20 5.44
CA PHE A 136 9.67 12.20 5.23
C PHE A 136 11.06 12.79 5.11
N GLU A 137 11.20 13.97 4.52
CA GLU A 137 12.47 14.68 4.48
C GLU A 137 12.99 14.98 5.88
N SER A 138 12.13 15.54 6.75
CA SER A 138 12.45 15.80 8.17
C SER A 138 12.85 14.53 8.92
N ARG A 139 12.18 13.39 8.64
CA ARG A 139 12.55 12.09 9.24
C ARG A 139 13.90 11.58 8.74
N LEU A 140 14.19 11.70 7.45
CA LEU A 140 15.50 11.35 6.90
C LEU A 140 16.61 12.25 7.46
N ASP A 141 16.35 13.53 7.70
CA ASP A 141 17.32 14.43 8.35
C ASP A 141 17.63 14.01 9.79
N LYS A 142 16.60 13.64 10.57
CA LYS A 142 16.79 13.08 11.91
C LYS A 142 17.66 11.81 11.86
N LEU A 143 17.37 10.90 10.92
CA LEU A 143 18.20 9.70 10.70
C LEU A 143 19.66 10.04 10.36
N ASN A 144 19.87 10.98 9.44
CA ASN A 144 21.20 11.39 9.00
C ASN A 144 22.01 12.07 10.12
N SER A 145 21.33 12.79 11.03
CA SER A 145 21.97 13.45 12.19
C SER A 145 22.44 12.49 13.30
N GLY A 146 22.27 11.18 13.13
CA GLY A 146 22.64 10.19 14.14
C GLY A 146 21.67 10.08 15.31
N LYS A 147 20.55 10.82 15.28
CA LYS A 147 19.47 10.79 16.27
C LYS A 147 18.55 9.57 16.07
N TYR A 148 19.14 8.38 15.93
CA TYR A 148 18.40 7.14 15.63
C TYR A 148 17.36 6.78 16.70
N ARG A 149 17.55 7.23 17.95
CA ARG A 149 16.60 7.00 19.05
C ARG A 149 15.30 7.80 18.87
N ASP A 150 15.35 8.88 18.09
CA ASP A 150 14.21 9.77 17.86
C ASP A 150 13.41 9.35 16.61
N VAL A 151 13.85 8.30 15.91
CA VAL A 151 13.22 7.78 14.70
C VAL A 151 12.61 6.44 15.03
N HIS A 152 11.29 6.39 14.94
CA HIS A 152 10.55 5.18 15.25
C HIS A 152 10.86 4.13 14.18
N PRO A 153 11.01 2.83 14.50
CA PRO A 153 11.23 1.79 13.49
C PRO A 153 10.17 1.77 12.39
N PHE A 154 8.96 2.25 12.72
CA PHE A 154 7.85 2.38 11.78
C PHE A 154 8.02 3.55 10.81
N ASP A 155 8.80 4.58 11.14
CA ASP A 155 9.04 5.71 10.22
C ASP A 155 9.68 5.21 8.91
N LEU A 156 10.59 4.24 9.00
CA LEU A 156 11.21 3.60 7.83
C LEU A 156 10.25 2.74 7.03
N ALA A 157 9.37 1.98 7.70
CA ALA A 157 8.32 1.21 7.03
C ALA A 157 7.32 2.13 6.32
N SER A 158 6.96 3.24 6.96
CA SER A 158 6.08 4.26 6.38
C SER A 158 6.72 5.00 5.21
N ILE A 159 8.04 5.22 5.21
CA ILE A 159 8.76 5.71 4.02
C ILE A 159 8.53 4.75 2.86
N HIS A 160 8.67 3.46 3.07
CA HIS A 160 8.42 2.46 2.02
C HIS A 160 6.96 2.43 1.57
N ASP A 161 5.99 2.46 2.49
CA ASP A 161 4.56 2.50 2.15
C ASP A 161 4.19 3.76 1.39
N PHE A 162 4.78 4.89 1.76
CA PHE A 162 4.66 6.14 1.02
C PHE A 162 5.21 6.02 -0.39
N ILE A 163 6.41 5.48 -0.52
CA ILE A 163 7.05 5.26 -1.81
C ILE A 163 6.19 4.34 -2.68
N ARG A 164 5.58 3.29 -2.11
CA ARG A 164 4.60 2.44 -2.80
C ARG A 164 3.36 3.22 -3.24
N LEU A 165 2.89 4.15 -2.41
CA LEU A 165 1.75 5.03 -2.69
C LEU A 165 2.05 6.03 -3.81
N THR A 166 3.29 6.54 -3.90
CA THR A 166 3.75 7.48 -4.95
C THR A 166 4.14 6.81 -6.27
N GLY A 167 4.56 5.55 -6.17
CA GLY A 167 5.24 4.83 -7.25
C GLY A 167 4.37 3.93 -8.11
N THR A 168 3.03 3.92 -8.04
CA THR A 168 2.19 2.95 -8.80
C THR A 168 2.40 1.46 -8.47
N MET A 169 3.22 1.10 -7.47
CA MET A 169 3.57 -0.29 -7.13
C MET A 169 2.72 -0.91 -6.01
N GLY A 170 1.66 -0.24 -5.55
CA GLY A 170 0.94 -0.70 -4.36
C GLY A 170 0.23 -2.04 -4.50
N SER A 171 -0.41 -2.34 -5.62
CA SER A 171 -1.12 -3.61 -5.78
C SER A 171 -1.47 -3.88 -7.23
N ASP A 172 -1.49 -5.16 -7.59
CA ASP A 172 -2.20 -5.64 -8.78
C ASP A 172 -3.62 -5.06 -8.87
N SER A 173 -4.24 -4.67 -7.75
CA SER A 173 -5.54 -3.99 -7.72
C SER A 173 -5.57 -2.56 -8.26
N MET A 174 -4.51 -1.75 -8.14
CA MET A 174 -4.48 -0.41 -8.77
C MET A 174 -4.33 -0.50 -10.29
N TRP A 175 -3.60 -1.50 -10.79
CA TRP A 175 -3.50 -1.77 -12.23
C TRP A 175 -4.83 -2.22 -12.86
N LYS A 176 -5.80 -2.67 -12.04
CA LYS A 176 -7.14 -3.09 -12.52
C LYS A 176 -8.02 -1.90 -12.93
N ASP A 177 -7.65 -0.67 -12.58
CA ASP A 177 -8.36 0.55 -12.96
C ASP A 177 -7.37 1.58 -13.51
N LEU A 178 -7.27 1.60 -14.84
CA LEU A 178 -6.39 2.51 -15.58
C LEU A 178 -6.70 3.98 -15.23
N GLY A 179 -7.95 4.32 -14.92
CA GLY A 179 -8.36 5.67 -14.55
C GLY A 179 -7.75 6.09 -13.21
N ILE A 180 -7.84 5.24 -12.19
CA ILE A 180 -7.18 5.44 -10.89
C ILE A 180 -5.66 5.60 -11.08
N MET A 181 -5.06 4.69 -11.85
CA MET A 181 -3.62 4.70 -12.04
C MET A 181 -3.16 5.99 -12.72
N MET A 182 -3.86 6.44 -13.77
CA MET A 182 -3.59 7.72 -14.41
C MET A 182 -3.80 8.89 -13.46
N GLN A 183 -4.86 8.90 -12.65
CA GLN A 183 -5.07 9.96 -11.65
C GLN A 183 -3.90 10.06 -10.68
N MET A 184 -3.42 8.93 -10.15
CA MET A 184 -2.28 8.91 -9.23
C MET A 184 -0.98 9.33 -9.91
N VAL A 185 -0.74 8.90 -11.15
CA VAL A 185 0.42 9.34 -11.94
C VAL A 185 0.39 10.85 -12.15
N MET A 186 -0.74 11.40 -12.61
CA MET A 186 -0.89 12.84 -12.84
C MET A 186 -0.71 13.65 -11.56
N LEU A 187 -1.22 13.13 -10.45
CA LEU A 187 -1.14 13.75 -9.12
C LEU A 187 0.31 13.81 -8.59
N TRP A 188 1.10 12.77 -8.83
CA TRP A 188 2.50 12.67 -8.39
C TRP A 188 3.51 13.25 -9.38
N GLN A 189 3.13 13.43 -10.65
CA GLN A 189 4.02 13.91 -11.71
C GLN A 189 4.76 15.21 -11.36
N PRO A 190 4.12 16.26 -10.78
CA PRO A 190 4.82 17.49 -10.40
C PRO A 190 5.90 17.29 -9.32
N TYR A 191 5.79 16.19 -8.56
CA TYR A 191 6.62 15.88 -7.40
C TYR A 191 7.67 14.79 -7.68
N GLY A 192 7.75 14.28 -8.92
CA GLY A 192 8.64 13.18 -9.28
C GLY A 192 10.11 13.44 -8.96
N GLU A 193 10.58 14.68 -9.14
CA GLU A 193 11.97 15.05 -8.84
C GLU A 193 12.25 15.07 -7.33
N ALA A 194 11.37 15.70 -6.54
CA ALA A 194 11.47 15.70 -5.10
C ALA A 194 11.45 14.28 -4.51
N LEU A 195 10.62 13.39 -5.07
CA LEU A 195 10.61 11.97 -4.71
C LEU A 195 11.95 11.28 -4.99
N LEU A 196 12.57 11.51 -6.16
CA LEU A 196 13.88 10.93 -6.45
C LEU A 196 14.98 11.45 -5.54
N LEU A 197 14.97 12.75 -5.21
CA LEU A 197 15.93 13.34 -4.29
C LEU A 197 15.78 12.75 -2.88
N LEU A 198 14.54 12.57 -2.42
CA LEU A 198 14.23 11.93 -1.15
C LEU A 198 14.74 10.47 -1.10
N LEU A 199 14.48 9.70 -2.16
CA LEU A 199 14.99 8.33 -2.29
C LEU A 199 16.52 8.27 -2.33
N ALA A 200 17.15 9.21 -3.04
CA ALA A 200 18.60 9.30 -3.13
C ALA A 200 19.20 9.61 -1.76
N LYS A 201 18.59 10.52 -0.99
CA LYS A 201 18.97 10.84 0.39
C LYS A 201 18.90 9.60 1.27
N ALA A 202 17.81 8.82 1.19
CA ALA A 202 17.67 7.58 1.94
C ALA A 202 18.77 6.55 1.59
N LEU A 203 19.07 6.36 0.29
CA LEU A 203 20.15 5.46 -0.13
C LEU A 203 21.52 5.91 0.38
N ARG A 204 21.82 7.21 0.34
CA ARG A 204 23.08 7.75 0.89
C ARG A 204 23.20 7.51 2.39
N ILE A 205 22.11 7.70 3.15
CA ILE A 205 22.06 7.39 4.59
C ILE A 205 22.37 5.91 4.81
N ALA A 206 21.75 5.01 4.02
CA ALA A 206 21.98 3.57 4.14
C ALA A 206 23.42 3.15 3.85
N SER A 207 24.10 3.84 2.92
CA SER A 207 25.51 3.57 2.57
C SER A 207 26.51 4.16 3.56
N SER A 208 26.14 5.22 4.29
CA SER A 208 27.05 5.94 5.20
C SER A 208 26.83 5.63 6.68
N THR A 209 25.67 5.10 7.05
CA THR A 209 25.35 4.76 8.43
C THR A 209 26.13 3.53 8.92
N SER A 210 26.66 3.59 10.15
CA SER A 210 27.19 2.42 10.86
C SER A 210 26.08 1.54 11.47
N ASN A 211 24.82 2.02 11.46
CA ASN A 211 23.69 1.27 11.99
C ASN A 211 23.21 0.23 10.97
N SER A 212 23.62 -1.02 11.18
CA SER A 212 23.28 -2.14 10.30
C SER A 212 21.79 -2.42 10.18
N VAL A 213 20.96 -2.04 11.16
CA VAL A 213 19.50 -2.19 11.10
C VAL A 213 18.91 -1.19 10.12
N VAL A 214 19.29 0.10 10.22
CA VAL A 214 18.83 1.16 9.31
C VAL A 214 19.27 0.86 7.88
N SER A 215 20.55 0.52 7.68
CA SER A 215 21.08 0.15 6.37
C SER A 215 20.33 -1.05 5.78
N ARG A 216 20.12 -2.12 6.57
CA ARG A 216 19.39 -3.31 6.12
C ARG A 216 17.94 -3.00 5.78
N LEU A 217 17.24 -2.18 6.55
CA LEU A 217 15.87 -1.79 6.27
C LEU A 217 15.80 -1.04 4.95
N ILE A 218 16.58 0.01 4.76
CA ILE A 218 16.56 0.80 3.51
C ILE A 218 16.92 -0.06 2.29
N ILE A 219 17.92 -0.96 2.41
CA ILE A 219 18.28 -1.88 1.33
C ILE A 219 17.17 -2.89 1.05
N LYS A 220 16.55 -3.46 2.10
CA LYS A 220 15.47 -4.44 1.99
C LYS A 220 14.24 -3.86 1.30
N GLU A 221 13.94 -2.59 1.53
CA GLU A 221 12.78 -1.90 0.95
C GLU A 221 12.97 -1.50 -0.53
N CYS A 222 14.02 -1.97 -1.20
CA CYS A 222 14.20 -1.87 -2.66
C CYS A 222 14.06 -0.43 -3.23
N PHE A 223 14.49 0.60 -2.50
CA PHE A 223 14.37 2.01 -2.95
C PHE A 223 15.02 2.28 -4.31
N GLN A 224 16.00 1.47 -4.70
CA GLN A 224 16.62 1.51 -6.03
C GLN A 224 15.62 1.17 -7.14
N ASP A 225 14.78 0.14 -6.93
CA ASP A 225 13.75 -0.27 -7.88
C ASP A 225 12.67 0.80 -8.02
N THR A 226 12.19 1.34 -6.89
CA THR A 226 11.15 2.38 -6.96
C THR A 226 11.69 3.68 -7.55
N GLY A 227 12.90 4.09 -7.18
CA GLY A 227 13.54 5.26 -7.78
C GLY A 227 13.73 5.11 -9.29
N GLY A 228 14.13 3.92 -9.77
CA GLY A 228 14.23 3.68 -11.21
C GLY A 228 12.90 3.74 -11.95
N MET A 229 11.81 3.34 -11.30
CA MET A 229 10.47 3.45 -11.85
C MET A 229 9.94 4.90 -11.84
N ILE A 230 10.09 5.63 -10.74
CA ILE A 230 9.74 7.06 -10.65
C ILE A 230 10.51 7.85 -11.70
N HIS A 231 11.81 7.58 -11.85
CA HIS A 231 12.64 8.15 -12.90
C HIS A 231 12.07 7.86 -14.30
N HIS A 232 11.71 6.60 -14.57
CA HIS A 232 11.12 6.22 -15.86
C HIS A 232 9.76 6.88 -16.13
N LEU A 233 8.88 6.93 -15.13
CA LEU A 233 7.51 7.41 -15.30
C LEU A 233 7.44 8.93 -15.40
N TYR A 234 8.19 9.65 -14.55
CA TYR A 234 8.01 11.10 -14.39
C TYR A 234 9.14 11.93 -15.01
N LEU A 235 10.33 11.35 -15.21
CA LEU A 235 11.55 12.12 -15.48
C LEU A 235 12.38 11.55 -16.64
N LYS A 236 11.77 10.72 -17.49
CA LYS A 236 12.42 10.01 -18.63
C LYS A 236 13.28 10.90 -19.53
N GLN A 237 12.96 12.20 -19.60
CA GLN A 237 13.64 13.19 -20.44
C GLN A 237 14.72 13.99 -19.72
N LYS A 238 14.82 13.90 -18.38
CA LYS A 238 15.84 14.63 -17.60
C LYS A 238 17.14 13.85 -17.56
N ASP A 239 18.25 14.60 -17.45
CA ASP A 239 19.59 14.03 -17.56
C ASP A 239 19.87 13.00 -16.44
N VAL A 240 20.36 11.86 -16.88
CA VAL A 240 20.75 10.67 -16.13
C VAL A 240 21.82 10.98 -15.08
N THR A 241 22.61 12.03 -15.29
CA THR A 241 23.72 12.45 -14.41
C THR A 241 23.29 13.11 -13.11
N GLN A 242 22.04 13.60 -13.02
CA GLN A 242 21.55 14.36 -11.87
C GLN A 242 21.03 13.47 -10.72
N TYR A 243 20.79 12.19 -10.99
CA TYR A 243 20.13 11.27 -10.05
C TYR A 243 21.07 10.20 -9.49
N HIS A 244 20.66 9.56 -8.39
CA HIS A 244 21.45 8.48 -7.79
C HIS A 244 21.67 7.34 -8.81
N PRO A 245 22.92 6.92 -9.09
CA PRO A 245 23.22 5.95 -10.15
C PRO A 245 22.45 4.63 -10.04
N ALA A 246 22.10 4.23 -8.82
CA ALA A 246 21.34 3.01 -8.55
C ALA A 246 19.92 2.99 -9.16
N PHE A 247 19.34 4.13 -9.54
CA PHE A 247 18.01 4.18 -10.17
C PHE A 247 18.05 3.78 -11.65
N LEU A 248 19.18 4.01 -12.31
CA LEU A 248 19.31 3.92 -13.77
C LEU A 248 19.15 2.49 -14.32
N PRO A 249 19.73 1.44 -13.69
CA PRO A 249 19.57 0.07 -14.20
C PRO A 249 18.09 -0.33 -14.30
N LYS A 250 17.29 -0.03 -13.27
CA LYS A 250 15.85 -0.33 -13.29
C LYS A 250 15.10 0.54 -14.29
N SER A 251 15.37 1.85 -14.34
CA SER A 251 14.75 2.75 -15.33
C SER A 251 14.99 2.28 -16.77
N ARG A 252 16.22 1.84 -17.09
CA ARG A 252 16.58 1.32 -18.41
C ARG A 252 15.90 -0.01 -18.71
N ARG A 253 15.81 -0.91 -17.72
CA ARG A 253 15.06 -2.18 -17.86
C ARG A 253 13.58 -1.94 -18.18
N ILE A 254 12.94 -1.00 -17.49
CA ILE A 254 11.53 -0.64 -17.77
C ILE A 254 11.39 -0.06 -19.18
N ALA A 255 12.29 0.85 -19.57
CA ALA A 255 12.29 1.40 -20.93
C ALA A 255 12.45 0.32 -22.02
N ALA A 256 13.38 -0.62 -21.84
CA ALA A 256 13.59 -1.72 -22.76
C ALA A 256 12.36 -2.65 -22.85
N ALA A 257 11.75 -2.96 -21.69
CA ALA A 257 10.53 -3.78 -21.64
C ALA A 257 9.33 -3.11 -22.32
N MET A 258 9.26 -1.78 -22.34
CA MET A 258 8.21 -1.06 -23.06
C MET A 258 8.44 -1.02 -24.58
N THR A 259 9.69 -1.03 -25.04
CA THR A 259 10.01 -1.03 -26.49
C THR A 259 9.85 -2.40 -27.15
N SER A 260 10.02 -3.46 -26.38
CA SER A 260 9.82 -4.84 -26.84
C SER A 260 9.09 -5.60 -25.74
N PRO A 261 7.76 -5.43 -25.63
CA PRO A 261 6.98 -6.09 -24.59
C PRO A 261 7.03 -7.60 -24.81
N ASP A 262 7.62 -8.31 -23.86
CA ASP A 262 7.59 -9.76 -23.85
C ASP A 262 6.12 -10.23 -23.69
N PRO A 263 5.55 -10.91 -24.70
CA PRO A 263 4.17 -11.38 -24.63
C PRO A 263 3.98 -12.38 -23.48
N TYR A 264 5.01 -13.15 -23.12
CA TYR A 264 4.94 -14.10 -22.01
C TYR A 264 4.91 -13.38 -20.66
N ALA A 265 5.82 -12.43 -20.43
CA ALA A 265 5.81 -11.60 -19.22
C ALA A 265 4.47 -10.86 -19.05
N SER A 266 3.94 -10.31 -20.13
CA SER A 266 2.65 -9.59 -20.14
C SER A 266 1.48 -10.52 -19.80
N THR A 267 1.48 -11.72 -20.36
CA THR A 267 0.47 -12.75 -20.07
C THR A 267 0.56 -13.23 -18.62
N VAL A 268 1.76 -13.48 -18.11
CA VAL A 268 1.98 -13.89 -16.72
C VAL A 268 1.53 -12.81 -15.74
N ALA A 269 1.84 -11.53 -16.01
CA ALA A 269 1.38 -10.42 -15.18
C ALA A 269 -0.15 -10.31 -15.17
N THR A 270 -0.78 -10.44 -16.34
CA THR A 270 -2.25 -10.43 -16.47
C THR A 270 -2.89 -11.60 -15.73
N LEU A 271 -2.33 -12.81 -15.86
CA LEU A 271 -2.80 -13.99 -15.15
C LEU A 271 -2.67 -13.84 -13.64
N LYS A 272 -1.52 -13.36 -13.13
CA LYS A 272 -1.34 -13.08 -11.70
C LYS A 272 -2.39 -12.09 -11.20
N SER A 273 -2.58 -11.00 -11.93
CA SER A 273 -3.60 -10.01 -11.60
C SER A 273 -4.99 -10.64 -11.52
N LEU A 274 -5.36 -11.50 -12.49
CA LEU A 274 -6.63 -12.24 -12.52
C LEU A 274 -6.80 -13.21 -11.35
N LEU A 275 -5.73 -13.90 -10.94
CA LEU A 275 -5.74 -14.82 -9.80
C LEU A 275 -5.86 -14.09 -8.46
N ASP A 276 -5.32 -12.88 -8.37
CA ASP A 276 -5.35 -12.04 -7.18
C ASP A 276 -6.59 -11.12 -7.15
N MET A 277 -7.56 -11.27 -8.07
CA MET A 277 -8.82 -10.50 -7.99
C MET A 277 -9.92 -11.24 -7.22
N ASP A 278 -10.59 -10.50 -6.35
CA ASP A 278 -11.89 -10.91 -5.80
C ASP A 278 -13.05 -10.63 -6.78
N LYS A 279 -12.84 -10.83 -8.09
CA LYS A 279 -13.87 -10.55 -9.12
C LYS A 279 -13.83 -11.51 -10.31
N CYS A 280 -14.81 -11.36 -11.18
CA CYS A 280 -14.95 -12.17 -12.40
C CYS A 280 -13.76 -11.93 -13.33
N GLY A 281 -13.25 -13.00 -13.94
CA GLY A 281 -12.10 -12.95 -14.84
C GLY A 281 -12.39 -12.38 -16.23
N LEU A 282 -13.67 -12.13 -16.56
CA LEU A 282 -14.05 -11.43 -17.79
C LEU A 282 -13.72 -9.96 -17.68
N TYR A 283 -13.00 -9.43 -18.66
CA TYR A 283 -12.71 -8.00 -18.74
C TYR A 283 -14.01 -7.18 -18.81
N GLY A 284 -14.10 -6.12 -17.99
CA GLY A 284 -15.29 -5.26 -17.90
C GLY A 284 -16.42 -5.78 -16.99
N CYS A 285 -16.34 -7.02 -16.48
CA CYS A 285 -17.31 -7.51 -15.51
C CYS A 285 -17.03 -6.95 -14.10
N SER A 286 -18.03 -6.32 -13.48
CA SER A 286 -17.93 -5.69 -12.16
C SER A 286 -18.32 -6.63 -11.00
N GLN A 287 -18.68 -7.88 -11.29
CA GLN A 287 -19.14 -8.84 -10.27
C GLN A 287 -17.98 -9.31 -9.39
N THR A 288 -18.09 -9.12 -8.08
CA THR A 288 -17.15 -9.61 -7.06
C THR A 288 -17.69 -10.83 -6.31
N PHE A 289 -16.83 -11.64 -5.69
CA PHE A 289 -17.28 -12.75 -4.83
C PHE A 289 -18.11 -12.24 -3.66
N THR A 290 -17.74 -11.08 -3.13
CA THR A 290 -18.39 -10.39 -2.01
C THR A 290 -19.81 -9.90 -2.32
N LEU A 291 -20.12 -9.52 -3.57
CA LEU A 291 -21.43 -8.94 -3.92
C LEU A 291 -22.51 -9.98 -4.22
N ARG A 292 -22.15 -11.18 -4.69
CA ARG A 292 -23.12 -12.07 -5.36
C ARG A 292 -23.73 -13.15 -4.46
N GLY A 293 -23.11 -13.46 -3.31
CA GLY A 293 -23.54 -14.55 -2.43
C GLY A 293 -23.54 -15.95 -3.06
N LYS A 294 -23.05 -16.10 -4.30
CA LYS A 294 -22.96 -17.35 -5.07
C LYS A 294 -21.50 -17.67 -5.39
N ARG A 295 -21.16 -18.96 -5.39
CA ARG A 295 -19.83 -19.43 -5.81
C ARG A 295 -19.61 -19.14 -7.29
N PHE A 296 -18.44 -18.62 -7.63
CA PHE A 296 -18.01 -18.45 -9.01
C PHE A 296 -17.60 -19.81 -9.59
N GLN A 297 -17.78 -19.98 -10.89
CA GLN A 297 -17.28 -21.14 -11.61
C GLN A 297 -15.83 -20.87 -12.00
N TYR A 298 -14.97 -21.88 -11.98
CA TYR A 298 -13.59 -21.73 -12.41
C TYR A 298 -13.46 -22.12 -13.88
N CYS A 299 -12.54 -21.45 -14.59
CA CYS A 299 -12.21 -21.74 -15.98
C CYS A 299 -12.08 -23.25 -16.21
N GLY A 300 -12.88 -23.80 -17.12
CA GLY A 300 -12.85 -25.23 -17.46
C GLY A 300 -11.51 -25.71 -18.04
N GLY A 301 -10.72 -24.80 -18.62
CA GLY A 301 -9.37 -25.11 -19.10
C GLY A 301 -8.31 -25.05 -18.00
N CYS A 302 -8.10 -23.87 -17.41
CA CYS A 302 -6.99 -23.68 -16.47
C CYS A 302 -7.33 -23.98 -15.00
N GLY A 303 -8.62 -24.06 -14.64
CA GLY A 303 -9.10 -24.32 -13.28
C GLY A 303 -8.80 -23.22 -12.25
N LYS A 304 -8.19 -22.09 -12.66
CA LYS A 304 -7.71 -21.07 -11.71
C LYS A 304 -8.43 -19.73 -11.77
N ILE A 305 -8.90 -19.32 -12.95
CA ILE A 305 -9.56 -18.02 -13.12
C ILE A 305 -11.06 -18.17 -12.79
N PRO A 306 -11.61 -17.37 -11.87
CA PRO A 306 -13.02 -17.45 -11.49
C PRO A 306 -13.91 -16.59 -12.41
N TYR A 307 -15.09 -17.09 -12.76
CA TYR A 307 -16.10 -16.44 -13.59
C TYR A 307 -17.47 -16.47 -12.91
N CYS A 308 -18.22 -15.38 -13.02
CA CYS A 308 -19.55 -15.32 -12.40
C CYS A 308 -20.60 -16.14 -13.17
N SER A 309 -20.36 -16.48 -14.42
CA SER A 309 -21.26 -17.31 -15.23
C SER A 309 -20.49 -17.98 -16.35
N GLN A 310 -21.08 -19.01 -16.95
CA GLN A 310 -20.57 -19.66 -18.15
C GLN A 310 -20.46 -18.71 -19.36
N VAL A 311 -21.29 -17.65 -19.41
CA VAL A 311 -21.21 -16.60 -20.44
C VAL A 311 -19.98 -15.72 -20.26
N CYS A 312 -19.50 -15.56 -19.02
CA CYS A 312 -18.30 -14.77 -18.76
C CYS A 312 -17.00 -15.53 -18.98
N GLN A 313 -17.05 -16.86 -18.95
CA GLN A 313 -15.90 -17.72 -19.20
C GLN A 313 -15.60 -17.81 -20.69
#